data_AF-A0A084EGP4-F1
#
_entry.id   AF-A0A084EGP4-F1
#
_cell.length_a   1.000
_cell.length_b   1.000
_cell.length_c   1.000
_cell.angle_alpha   90.00
_cell.angle_beta   90.00
_cell.angle_gamma   90.00
#
_symmetry.space_group_name_H-M   'P 1'
#
loop_
_entity.id
_entity.type
_entity.pdbx_description
1 polymer ?
#
loop_
_entity_poly.entity_id
_entity_poly.type
_entity_poly.pdbx_seq_one_letter_code
_entity_poly.pdbx_strand_id
1 'polypeptide(L)' 'MTPAHQIAEKLTEAQRRSIMEAEDMMSNHGGYPFLTAQVTSDPWPEGVAQFLTLNRDRLTPLGLAVRAHLLSKENEHD' A
#
# COMPACT_ATOMS: atom_id res chain seq x y z
N MET A 1 6.64 -1.40 18.81
CA MET A 1 5.59 -1.28 17.78
C MET A 1 6.14 -0.35 16.69
N THR A 2 6.12 -0.76 15.42
CA THR A 2 6.68 0.07 14.33
C THR A 2 5.62 1.04 13.80
N PRO A 3 6.01 2.13 13.11
CA PRO A 3 5.06 3.03 12.44
C PRO A 3 4.12 2.30 11.48
N ALA A 4 4.62 1.29 10.75
CA ALA A 4 3.82 0.47 9.86
C ALA A 4 2.71 -0.31 10.60
N HIS A 5 2.99 -0.84 11.80
CA HIS A 5 1.99 -1.55 12.59
C HIS A 5 0.85 -0.62 13.04
N GLN A 6 1.20 0.59 13.50
CA GLN A 6 0.21 1.58 13.94
C GLN A 6 -0.67 2.07 12.79
N ILE A 7 -0.12 2.21 11.59
CA ILE A 7 -0.87 2.60 10.40
C ILE A 7 -1.79 1.45 9.96
N ALA A 8 -1.28 0.22 9.94
CA ALA A 8 -2.05 -0.95 9.53
C ALA A 8 -3.33 -1.15 10.37
N GLU A 9 -3.33 -0.74 11.64
CA GLU A 9 -4.51 -0.80 12.52
C GLU A 9 -5.54 0.30 12.23
N LYS A 10 -5.14 1.39 11.56
CA LYS A 10 -5.99 2.55 11.27
C LYS A 10 -6.55 2.56 9.85
N LEU A 11 -6.12 1.63 8.99
CA LEU A 11 -6.61 1.52 7.62
C LEU A 11 -8.08 1.11 7.61
N THR A 12 -8.85 1.75 6.72
CA THR A 12 -10.18 1.25 6.38
C THR A 12 -10.08 -0.09 5.64
N GLU A 13 -11.17 -0.85 5.57
CA GLU A 13 -11.18 -2.13 4.85
C GLU A 13 -10.82 -1.95 3.38
N ALA A 14 -11.33 -0.89 2.74
CA ALA A 14 -11.02 -0.56 1.34
C ALA A 14 -9.52 -0.29 1.15
N GLN A 15 -8.91 0.49 2.05
CA GLN A 15 -7.48 0.80 2.01
C GLN A 15 -6.62 -0.44 2.24
N ARG A 16 -6.98 -1.25 3.25
CA ARG A 16 -6.31 -2.53 3.53
C ARG A 16 -6.34 -3.44 2.31
N ARG A 17 -7.51 -3.63 1.72
CA ARG A 17 -7.70 -4.44 0.51
C ARG A 17 -6.85 -3.93 -0.64
N SER A 18 -6.92 -2.63 -0.92
CA SER A 18 -6.16 -1.99 -2.00
C SER A 18 -4.64 -2.11 -1.83
N ILE A 19 -4.13 -2.07 -0.59
CA ILE A 19 -2.70 -2.31 -0.31
C ILE A 19 -2.31 -3.78 -0.50
N MET A 20 -3.14 -4.72 -0.04
CA MET A 20 -2.83 -6.16 -0.16
C MET A 20 -2.84 -6.60 -1.63
N GLU A 21 -3.85 -6.14 -2.38
CA GLU A 21 -4.03 -6.39 -3.83
C GLU A 21 -3.20 -5.45 -4.71
N ALA A 22 -2.22 -4.73 -4.16
CA ALA A 22 -1.39 -3.80 -4.92
C ALA A 22 -0.66 -4.49 -6.08
N GLU A 23 -0.65 -3.84 -7.24
CA GLU A 23 -0.13 -4.39 -8.49
C GLU A 23 1.27 -3.88 -8.79
N ASP A 24 2.15 -4.80 -9.21
CA ASP A 24 3.48 -4.49 -9.73
C ASP A 24 3.41 -3.75 -11.06
N MET A 25 4.10 -2.61 -11.12
CA MET A 25 4.26 -1.82 -12.32
C MET A 25 5.73 -1.55 -12.61
N MET A 26 6.05 -1.48 -13.90
CA MET A 26 7.35 -1.06 -14.40
C MET A 26 7.24 0.33 -15.04
N SER A 27 8.23 1.18 -14.79
CA SER A 27 8.32 2.46 -15.49
C SER A 27 8.84 2.24 -16.92
N ASN A 28 8.11 2.76 -17.91
CA ASN A 28 8.39 2.59 -19.34
C ASN A 28 9.73 3.21 -19.83
N HIS A 29 10.47 3.93 -18.96
CA HIS A 29 11.71 4.65 -19.32
C HIS A 29 12.95 4.16 -18.55
N GLY A 30 13.04 2.84 -18.32
CA GLY A 30 14.18 2.26 -17.58
C GLY A 30 14.14 2.57 -16.08
N GLY A 31 12.97 2.92 -15.54
CA GLY A 31 12.79 3.16 -14.12
C GLY A 31 12.62 1.87 -13.32
N TYR A 32 12.66 2.01 -11.99
CA TYR A 32 12.57 0.91 -11.05
C TYR A 32 11.14 0.37 -10.92
N PRO A 33 10.97 -0.92 -10.58
CA PRO A 33 9.66 -1.48 -10.24
C PRO A 33 9.04 -0.76 -9.04
N PHE A 34 7.72 -0.61 -9.05
CA PHE A 34 6.96 -0.06 -7.92
C PHE A 34 5.58 -0.70 -7.83
N LEU A 35 5.00 -0.71 -6.62
CA LEU A 35 3.64 -1.17 -6.40
C LEU A 35 2.64 -0.01 -6.49
N THR A 36 1.49 -0.29 -7.09
CA THR A 36 0.35 0.63 -7.15
C THR A 36 -0.85 0.07 -6.42
N ALA A 37 -1.49 0.93 -5.63
CA ALA A 37 -2.75 0.64 -4.96
C ALA A 37 -3.87 1.40 -5.70
N GLN A 38 -5.07 0.82 -5.80
CA GLN A 38 -6.25 1.54 -6.28
C GLN A 38 -6.60 2.68 -5.32
N VAL A 39 -6.93 3.84 -5.87
CA VAL A 39 -7.47 4.96 -5.08
C VAL A 39 -8.76 4.53 -4.41
N THR A 40 -8.85 4.74 -3.10
CA THR A 40 -10.07 4.52 -2.32
C THR A 40 -10.83 5.82 -2.12
N SER A 41 -12.10 5.74 -1.68
CA SER A 41 -12.89 6.93 -1.32
C SER A 41 -12.28 7.70 -0.13
N ASP A 42 -11.54 7.01 0.74
CA ASP A 42 -10.88 7.59 1.90
C ASP A 42 -9.45 8.03 1.55
N PRO A 43 -8.99 9.20 2.05
CA PRO A 43 -7.61 9.63 1.87
C PRO A 43 -6.65 8.69 2.59
N TRP A 44 -5.51 8.38 1.96
CA TRP A 44 -4.47 7.57 2.58
C TRP A 44 -3.94 8.21 3.87
N PRO A 45 -3.59 7.42 4.89
CA PRO A 45 -2.78 7.92 5.99
C PRO A 45 -1.48 8.54 5.45
N GLU A 46 -0.99 9.55 6.17
CA GLU A 46 0.16 10.33 5.72
C GLU A 46 1.36 9.46 5.34
N GLY A 47 1.89 9.70 4.15
CA GLY A 47 3.08 9.03 3.65
C GLY A 47 2.89 7.57 3.23
N VAL A 48 1.69 6.99 3.27
CA VAL A 48 1.45 5.59 2.83
C VAL A 48 1.53 5.44 1.31
N ALA A 49 0.92 6.36 0.58
CA ALA A 49 0.88 6.36 -0.87
C ALA A 49 1.07 7.77 -1.43
N GLN A 50 1.53 7.84 -2.67
CA GLN A 50 1.73 9.09 -3.40
C GLN A 50 0.95 9.04 -4.71
N PHE A 51 0.32 10.17 -5.06
CA PHE A 51 -0.40 10.33 -6.32
C PHE A 51 0.42 9.84 -7.53
N LEU A 52 -0.20 9.01 -8.36
CA LEU A 52 0.38 8.55 -9.62
C LEU A 52 -0.58 8.81 -10.79
N THR A 53 -1.82 8.38 -10.68
CA THR A 53 -2.90 8.61 -11.66
C THR A 53 -4.21 8.91 -10.93
N LEU A 54 -5.27 9.21 -11.68
CA LEU A 54 -6.60 9.45 -11.12
C LEU A 54 -7.22 8.22 -10.42
N ASN A 55 -6.73 7.02 -10.70
CA ASN A 55 -7.29 5.77 -10.19
C ASN A 55 -6.28 4.91 -9.42
N ARG A 56 -5.00 5.30 -9.40
CA ARG A 56 -3.94 4.56 -8.73
C ARG A 56 -2.95 5.49 -8.06
N ASP A 57 -2.52 5.08 -6.89
CA ASP A 57 -1.43 5.71 -6.15
C ASP A 57 -0.25 4.75 -6.04
N ARG A 58 0.96 5.30 -6.03
CA ARG A 58 2.18 4.52 -5.81
C ARG A 58 2.41 4.34 -4.32
N LEU A 59 2.63 3.09 -3.88
CA LEU A 59 3.04 2.83 -2.51
C LEU A 59 4.43 3.41 -2.24
N THR A 60 4.57 4.13 -1.14
CA THR A 60 5.87 4.61 -0.66
C THR A 60 6.61 3.49 0.09
N PRO A 61 7.87 3.69 0.52
CA PRO A 61 8.53 2.74 1.42
C PRO A 61 7.73 2.42 2.70
N LEU A 62 6.99 3.41 3.24
CA LEU A 62 6.11 3.20 4.38
C LEU A 62 4.90 2.34 4.00
N GLY A 63 4.26 2.61 2.86
CA GLY A 63 3.17 1.80 2.34
C GLY A 63 3.58 0.35 2.06
N LEU A 64 4.79 0.13 1.55
CA LEU A 64 5.38 -1.21 1.36
C LEU A 64 5.59 -1.94 2.69
N ALA A 65 6.09 -1.24 3.72
CA ALA A 65 6.26 -1.82 5.05
C ALA A 65 4.90 -2.19 5.70
N VAL A 66 3.88 -1.35 5.50
CA VAL A 66 2.50 -1.64 5.92
C VAL A 66 1.99 -2.89 5.21
N ARG A 67 2.15 -2.99 3.88
CA ARG A 67 1.76 -4.17 3.11
C ARG A 67 2.43 -5.44 3.61
N ALA A 68 3.75 -5.40 3.84
CA ALA A 68 4.51 -6.55 4.33
C ALA A 68 3.98 -7.06 5.67
N HIS A 69 3.64 -6.15 6.59
CA HIS A 69 3.04 -6.48 7.88
C HIS A 69 1.62 -7.07 7.76
N LEU A 70 0.82 -6.59 6.81
CA LEU A 70 -0.51 -7.15 6.56
C LEU A 70 -0.42 -8.58 6.04
N LEU A 71 0.46 -8.83 5.07
CA LEU A 71 0.68 -10.16 4.50
C LEU A 71 1.25 -11.15 5.52
N SER A 72 2.16 -10.71 6.40
CA SER A 72 2.68 -11.60 7.44
C SER A 72 1.59 -12.04 8.42
N LYS A 73 0.65 -11.15 8.76
CA LYS A 73 -0.47 -11.47 9.65
C LYS A 73 -1.48 -12.44 9.03
N GLU A 74 -1.75 -12.31 7.72
CA GLU A 74 -2.65 -13.22 7.00
C GLU A 74 -2.10 -14.65 7.00
N ASN A 75 -0.80 -14.80 6.70
CA ASN A 75 -0.12 -16.11 6.71
C ASN A 75 0.02 -16.75 8.11
N GLU A 76 -0.14 -15.99 9.19
CA GLU A 76 -0.16 -16.55 10.57
C GLU A 76 -1.51 -17.17 10.94
N HIS A 77 -2.57 -16.88 10.17
CA HIS A 77 -3.93 -17.35 10.42
C HIS A 77 -4.38 -18.49 9.48
N ASP A 78 -3.50 -18.92 8.58
CA ASP A 78 -3.66 -20.10 7.69
C ASP A 78 -2.92 -21.33 8.26
#